data_AF-A0A357Z134-F1
#
_entry.id   AF-A0A357Z134-F1
#
_cell.length_a   1.000
_cell.length_b   1.000
_cell.length_c   1.000
_cell.angle_alpha   90.00
_cell.angle_beta   90.00
_cell.angle_gamma   90.00
#
_symmetry.space_group_name_H-M   'P 1'
#
loop_
_entity.id
_entity.type
_entity.pdbx_description
1 polymer ?
#
loop_
_entity_poly.entity_id
_entity_poly.type
_entity_poly.pdbx_seq_one_letter_code
_entity_poly.pdbx_strand_id
1 'polypeptide(L)'
;VFLKKEYNDMSTTMTEKLETFGLKRVLSYLDSNPQENVPKLIGWLRKFDRDNYFANAYNMVDGFMKDPDNNWNRLISSLYTDIDEGVRKKLFENFLINACILGSRRKNKVVEK
;
A
#
# COMPACT_ATOMS: atom_id res chain seq x y z
N VAL A 1 -14.72 -32.87 4.15
CA VAL A 1 -15.23 -31.52 3.80
C VAL A 1 -15.03 -30.51 4.93
N PHE A 2 -15.40 -30.84 6.17
CA PHE A 2 -15.27 -29.94 7.35
C PHE A 2 -13.82 -29.55 7.69
N LEU A 3 -12.90 -30.52 7.77
CA LEU A 3 -11.49 -30.28 8.08
C LEU A 3 -10.76 -29.42 7.04
N LYS A 4 -11.14 -29.53 5.75
CA LYS A 4 -10.59 -28.69 4.68
C LYS A 4 -11.09 -27.25 4.78
N LYS A 5 -12.30 -27.05 5.28
CA LYS A 5 -12.87 -25.73 5.55
C LYS A 5 -12.16 -25.07 6.73
N GLU A 6 -11.97 -25.78 7.85
CA GLU A 6 -11.22 -25.26 9.02
C GLU A 6 -9.75 -24.94 8.69
N TYR A 7 -9.08 -25.80 7.93
CA TYR A 7 -7.71 -25.54 7.48
C TYR A 7 -7.61 -24.28 6.61
N ASN A 8 -8.53 -24.11 5.65
CA ASN A 8 -8.58 -22.91 4.82
C ASN A 8 -8.90 -21.64 5.63
N ASP A 9 -9.80 -21.74 6.62
CA ASP A 9 -10.18 -20.61 7.48
C ASP A 9 -9.02 -20.18 8.40
N MET A 10 -8.32 -21.15 8.98
CA MET A 10 -7.11 -20.92 9.78
C MET A 10 -5.97 -20.33 8.94
N SER A 11 -5.75 -20.85 7.72
CA SER A 11 -4.76 -20.31 6.77
C SER A 11 -5.11 -18.88 6.35
N THR A 12 -6.40 -18.58 6.14
CA THR A 12 -6.89 -17.23 5.79
C THR A 12 -6.66 -16.28 6.95
N THR A 13 -7.08 -16.67 8.16
CA THR A 13 -6.88 -15.88 9.39
C THR A 13 -5.40 -15.58 9.65
N MET A 14 -4.51 -16.53 9.39
CA MET A 14 -3.07 -16.36 9.57
C MET A 14 -2.47 -15.41 8.52
N THR A 15 -2.97 -15.47 7.28
CA THR A 15 -2.63 -14.53 6.21
C THR A 15 -3.12 -13.11 6.53
N GLU A 16 -4.36 -12.96 6.99
CA GLU A 16 -4.95 -11.67 7.38
C GLU A 16 -4.20 -11.03 8.57
N LYS A 17 -3.79 -11.84 9.55
CA LYS A 17 -2.94 -11.37 10.67
C LYS A 17 -1.57 -10.90 10.20
N LEU A 18 -0.94 -11.62 9.26
CA LEU A 18 0.33 -11.20 8.65
C LEU A 18 0.18 -9.92 7.82
N GLU A 19 -0.90 -9.81 7.05
CA GLU A 19 -1.23 -8.61 6.28
C GLU A 19 -1.50 -7.41 7.21
N THR A 20 -2.25 -7.61 8.29
CA THR A 20 -2.52 -6.59 9.31
C THR A 20 -1.24 -6.13 10.01
N PHE A 21 -0.35 -7.07 10.34
CA PHE A 21 0.96 -6.75 10.92
C PHE A 21 1.84 -5.98 9.94
N GLY A 22 1.91 -6.42 8.68
CA GLY A 22 2.61 -5.73 7.61
C GLY A 22 2.07 -4.31 7.39
N LEU A 23 0.75 -4.14 7.41
CA LEU A 23 0.09 -2.84 7.26
C LEU A 23 0.48 -1.89 8.39
N LYS A 24 0.45 -2.33 9.66
CA LYS A 24 0.89 -1.51 10.80
C LYS A 24 2.34 -1.04 10.65
N ARG A 25 3.24 -1.92 10.19
CA ARG A 25 4.64 -1.57 9.94
C ARG A 25 4.80 -0.54 8.83
N VAL A 26 3.96 -0.62 7.80
CA VAL A 26 4.03 0.27 6.63
C VAL A 26 3.44 1.64 6.94
N LEU A 27 2.41 1.70 7.79
CA LEU A 27 1.91 2.96 8.30
C LEU A 27 2.99 3.75 9.06
N SER A 28 3.99 3.10 9.67
CA SER A 28 5.08 3.84 10.32
C SER A 28 6.03 4.53 9.33
N TYR A 29 6.04 4.12 8.05
CA TYR A 29 6.76 4.84 6.99
C TYR A 29 6.09 6.17 6.63
N LEU A 30 4.86 6.41 7.10
CA LEU A 30 4.18 7.69 6.93
C LEU A 30 4.52 8.68 8.05
N ASP A 31 5.30 8.29 9.07
CA ASP A 31 5.55 9.11 10.27
C ASP A 31 6.89 9.83 10.24
N SER A 32 7.74 9.50 9.27
CA SER A 32 9.14 9.90 9.28
C SER A 32 9.62 10.28 7.88
N ASN A 33 10.86 10.76 7.77
CA ASN A 33 11.46 11.35 6.56
C ASN A 33 10.93 10.77 5.23
N PRO A 34 10.17 11.56 4.43
CA PRO A 34 9.58 11.08 3.17
C PRO A 34 10.63 10.58 2.17
N GLN A 35 11.83 11.17 2.13
CA GLN A 35 12.88 10.78 1.19
C GLN A 35 13.38 9.36 1.45
N GLU A 36 13.39 8.91 2.70
CA GLU A 36 13.79 7.56 3.08
C GLU A 36 12.64 6.58 3.05
N ASN A 37 11.44 7.04 3.41
CA ASN A 37 10.33 6.15 3.72
C ASN A 37 9.33 5.95 2.57
N VAL A 38 9.18 6.92 1.67
CA VAL A 38 8.37 6.73 0.46
C VAL A 38 8.93 5.59 -0.41
N PRO A 39 10.26 5.48 -0.66
CA PRO A 39 10.80 4.32 -1.38
C PRO A 39 10.52 2.99 -0.69
N LYS A 40 10.58 2.93 0.65
CA LYS A 40 10.24 1.72 1.43
C LYS A 40 8.76 1.37 1.31
N LEU A 41 7.88 2.38 1.35
CA LEU A 41 6.45 2.26 1.16
C LEU A 41 6.11 1.69 -0.22
N ILE A 42 6.70 2.24 -1.28
CA ILE A 42 6.53 1.76 -2.66
C ILE A 42 7.05 0.32 -2.80
N GLY A 43 8.21 0.01 -2.23
CA GLY A 43 8.75 -1.35 -2.24
C GLY A 43 7.83 -2.36 -1.54
N TRP A 44 7.14 -1.96 -0.47
CA TRP A 44 6.13 -2.80 0.16
C TRP A 44 4.87 -2.94 -0.70
N LEU A 45 4.37 -1.83 -1.27
CA LEU A 45 3.19 -1.85 -2.14
C LEU A 45 3.38 -2.77 -3.35
N ARG A 46 4.57 -2.79 -3.97
CA ARG A 46 4.91 -3.75 -5.05
C ARG A 46 4.75 -5.21 -4.62
N LYS A 47 5.18 -5.54 -3.39
CA LYS A 47 5.05 -6.91 -2.86
C LYS A 47 3.60 -7.24 -2.51
N PHE A 48 2.84 -6.23 -2.09
CA PHE A 48 1.43 -6.38 -1.77
C PHE A 48 0.57 -6.51 -3.03
N ASP A 49 0.86 -5.74 -4.08
CA ASP A 49 0.24 -5.79 -5.41
C ASP A 49 0.82 -6.93 -6.28
N ARG A 50 0.55 -8.18 -5.85
CA ARG A 50 0.95 -9.43 -6.52
C ARG A 50 0.62 -9.52 -8.01
N ASP A 51 -0.38 -8.76 -8.47
CA ASP A 51 -0.87 -8.78 -9.86
C ASP A 51 -0.28 -7.62 -10.68
N ASN A 52 0.58 -6.79 -10.06
CA ASN A 52 1.28 -5.66 -10.69
C ASN A 52 0.37 -4.62 -11.36
N TYR A 53 -0.85 -4.44 -10.87
CA TYR A 53 -1.81 -3.46 -11.41
C TYR A 53 -1.26 -2.04 -11.46
N PHE A 54 -0.39 -1.67 -10.50
CA PHE A 54 0.13 -0.31 -10.34
C PHE A 54 1.64 -0.21 -10.57
N ALA A 55 2.27 -1.19 -11.24
CA ALA A 55 3.73 -1.22 -11.47
C ALA A 55 4.28 0.08 -12.08
N ASN A 56 3.58 0.66 -13.06
CA ASN A 56 3.98 1.93 -13.68
C ASN A 56 3.91 3.10 -12.70
N ALA A 57 2.87 3.17 -11.85
CA ALA A 57 2.74 4.20 -10.83
C ALA A 57 3.89 4.10 -9.82
N TYR A 58 4.24 2.89 -9.39
CA TYR A 58 5.39 2.67 -8.51
C TYR A 58 6.70 3.15 -9.13
N ASN A 59 6.94 2.84 -10.41
CA ASN A 59 8.15 3.29 -11.13
C ASN A 59 8.21 4.81 -11.24
N MET A 60 7.07 5.47 -11.49
CA MET A 60 7.00 6.93 -11.57
C MET A 60 7.32 7.56 -10.21
N VAL A 61 6.73 7.07 -9.12
CA VAL A 61 7.01 7.59 -7.77
C VAL A 61 8.49 7.40 -7.42
N ASP A 62 9.07 6.23 -7.65
CA ASP A 62 10.51 6.00 -7.44
C ASP A 62 11.38 6.94 -8.29
N GLY A 63 10.92 7.32 -9.48
CA GLY A 63 11.58 8.31 -10.34
C GLY A 63 11.49 9.72 -9.77
N PHE A 64 10.30 10.15 -9.35
CA PHE A 64 10.06 11.49 -8.80
C PHE A 64 10.89 11.73 -7.55
N MET A 65 10.97 10.73 -6.66
CA MET A 65 11.70 10.85 -5.39
C MET A 65 13.22 11.00 -5.56
N LYS A 66 13.79 10.79 -6.75
CA LYS A 66 15.23 10.98 -7.00
C LYS A 66 15.64 12.44 -7.15
N ASP A 67 14.70 13.29 -7.56
CA ASP A 67 14.95 14.70 -7.81
C ASP A 67 14.19 15.54 -6.76
N PRO A 68 14.88 16.21 -5.82
CA PRO A 68 14.22 17.03 -4.81
C PRO A 68 13.49 18.25 -5.38
N ASP A 69 13.86 18.72 -6.58
CA ASP A 69 13.22 19.86 -7.23
C ASP A 69 12.00 19.45 -8.06
N ASN A 70 11.78 18.14 -8.23
CA ASN A 70 10.60 17.62 -8.90
C ASN A 70 9.31 17.97 -8.14
N ASN A 71 8.34 18.55 -8.85
CA ASN A 71 7.07 18.97 -8.25
C ASN A 71 6.31 17.84 -7.55
N TRP A 72 6.38 16.61 -8.05
CA TRP A 72 5.75 15.46 -7.41
C TRP A 72 6.47 15.03 -6.13
N ASN A 73 7.81 15.12 -6.10
CA ASN A 73 8.56 14.90 -4.87
C ASN A 73 8.19 15.93 -3.80
N ARG A 74 8.16 17.21 -4.19
CA ARG A 74 7.77 18.30 -3.30
C ARG A 74 6.35 18.10 -2.77
N LEU A 75 5.40 17.73 -3.64
CA LEU A 75 4.02 17.42 -3.24
C LEU A 75 3.97 16.26 -2.25
N ILE A 76 4.59 15.11 -2.59
CA ILE A 76 4.59 13.93 -1.71
C ILE A 76 5.22 14.27 -0.35
N SER A 77 6.34 15.00 -0.37
CA SER A 77 7.02 15.45 0.85
C SER A 77 6.16 16.41 1.68
N SER A 78 5.42 17.30 1.03
CA SER A 78 4.53 18.24 1.74
C SER A 78 3.38 17.51 2.44
N LEU A 79 2.92 16.36 1.94
CA LEU A 79 1.92 15.55 2.67
C LEU A 79 2.41 15.12 4.06
N TYR A 80 3.73 15.04 4.28
CA TYR A 80 4.30 14.66 5.58
C TYR A 80 4.30 15.82 6.58
N THR A 81 4.34 17.07 6.10
CA THR A 81 4.37 18.28 6.93
C THR A 81 3.00 18.93 7.07
N ASP A 82 2.19 18.88 6.01
CA ASP A 82 0.96 19.68 5.88
C ASP A 82 -0.28 18.92 6.35
N ILE A 83 -0.20 17.58 6.36
CA ILE A 83 -1.31 16.71 6.77
C ILE A 83 -0.98 16.08 8.12
N ASP A 84 -1.94 16.09 9.02
CA ASP A 84 -1.87 15.34 10.28
C ASP A 84 -1.54 13.85 10.01
N GLU A 85 -0.69 13.28 10.86
CA GLU A 85 -0.21 11.90 10.72
C GLU A 85 -1.36 10.88 10.68
N GLY A 86 -2.33 11.04 11.58
CA GLY A 86 -3.50 10.15 11.66
C GLY A 86 -4.34 10.23 10.38
N VAL A 87 -4.52 11.44 9.85
CA VAL A 87 -5.21 11.65 8.58
C VAL A 87 -4.44 11.03 7.41
N ARG A 88 -3.12 11.26 7.30
CA ARG A 88 -2.29 10.68 6.25
C ARG A 88 -2.32 9.15 6.25
N LYS A 89 -2.27 8.52 7.44
CA LYS A 89 -2.42 7.06 7.59
C LYS A 89 -3.78 6.58 7.11
N LYS A 90 -4.85 7.28 7.45
CA LYS A 90 -6.21 6.93 7.01
C LYS A 90 -6.41 7.11 5.51
N LEU A 91 -5.79 8.13 4.91
CA LEU A 91 -5.78 8.30 3.46
C LEU A 91 -5.09 7.11 2.78
N PHE A 92 -3.93 6.69 3.29
CA PHE A 92 -3.21 5.53 2.76
C PHE A 92 -4.03 4.24 2.87
N GLU A 93 -4.60 3.97 4.05
CA GLU A 93 -5.42 2.77 4.29
C GLU A 93 -6.66 2.73 3.39
N ASN A 94 -7.42 3.83 3.34
CA ASN A 94 -8.71 3.85 2.64
C ASN A 94 -8.56 3.96 1.11
N PHE A 95 -7.68 4.84 0.63
CA PHE A 95 -7.59 5.11 -0.80
C PHE A 95 -6.60 4.19 -1.50
N LEU A 96 -5.38 4.00 -0.96
CA LEU A 96 -4.37 3.19 -1.65
C LEU A 96 -4.60 1.69 -1.45
N ILE A 97 -4.87 1.24 -0.22
CA ILE A 97 -5.04 -0.19 0.04
C ILE A 97 -6.45 -0.66 -0.34
N ASN A 98 -7.48 -0.08 0.28
CA ASN A 98 -8.85 -0.57 0.13
C ASN A 98 -9.42 -0.26 -1.26
N ALA A 99 -9.36 1.00 -1.70
CA ALA A 99 -9.97 1.40 -2.97
C ALA A 99 -9.11 1.01 -4.19
N CYS A 100 -7.83 1.39 -4.23
CA CYS A 100 -6.99 1.13 -5.40
C CYS A 100 -6.63 -0.35 -5.55
N ILE A 101 -5.94 -0.96 -4.59
CA ILE A 101 -5.39 -2.32 -4.76
C ILE A 101 -6.47 -3.40 -4.58
N LEU A 102 -7.13 -3.45 -3.40
CA LEU A 102 -8.14 -4.46 -3.12
C LEU A 102 -9.40 -4.28 -3.98
N GLY A 103 -9.82 -3.03 -4.20
CA GLY A 103 -10.93 -2.71 -5.09
C GLY A 103 -10.67 -3.15 -6.53
N SER A 104 -9.49 -2.86 -7.09
CA SER A 104 -9.14 -3.29 -8.46
C SER A 104 -9.11 -4.80 -8.60
N ARG A 105 -8.52 -5.52 -7.63
CA ARG A 105 -8.55 -6.99 -7.59
C ARG A 105 -9.96 -7.55 -7.61
N ARG A 106 -10.84 -7.01 -6.77
CA ARG A 106 -12.23 -7.46 -6.70
C ARG A 106 -12.96 -7.18 -8.00
N LYS A 107 -12.79 -5.97 -8.56
CA LYS A 107 -13.40 -5.59 -9.85
C LYS A 107 -12.97 -6.55 -10.96
N ASN A 108 -11.67 -6.81 -11.11
CA ASN A 108 -11.16 -7.64 -12.20
C ASN A 108 -11.63 -9.10 -12.09
N LYS A 109 -11.68 -9.66 -10.87
CA LYS A 109 -12.28 -11.00 -10.64
C LYS A 109 -13.76 -11.10 -11.01
N VAL A 110 -14.49 -9.99 -11.00
CA VAL A 110 -15.89 -9.92 -11.44
C VAL A 110 -15.97 -9.75 -12.95
N VAL A 111 -15.08 -8.97 -13.56
CA VAL A 111 -15.03 -8.77 -15.02
C VAL A 111 -14.57 -10.02 -15.77
N GLU A 112 -13.70 -10.84 -15.16
CA GLU A 112 -13.22 -12.11 -15.73
C GLU A 112 -14.24 -13.26 -15.65
N LYS A 113 -15.41 -13.05 -15.02
CA LYS A 113 -16.50 -14.03 -14.91
C LYS A 113 -17.64 -13.69 -15.86
#